data_AF-A0A4R6R203-F1
#
_entry.id   AF-A0A4R6R203-F1
#
_cell.length_a   1.000
_cell.length_b   1.000
_cell.length_c   1.000
_cell.angle_alpha   90.00
_cell.angle_beta   90.00
_cell.angle_gamma   90.00
#
_symmetry.space_group_name_H-M   'P 1'
#
loop_
_entity.id
_entity.type
_entity.pdbx_description
1 polymer ?
#
loop_
_entity_poly.entity_id
_entity_poly.type
_entity_poly.pdbx_seq_one_letter_code
_entity_poly.pdbx_strand_id
1 'polypeptide(L)' 'MTTFQKPTRPPTRRPRDPRPRGPYAMWLVALAVLLLSAGYGLTLVPEIADIGLLVLVPAGVLLLVGLNATVRDDLDTEG' A
#
# COMPACT_ATOMS: atom_id res chain seq x y z
N MET A 1 36.21 14.28 -41.47
CA MET A 1 35.42 14.19 -40.22
C MET A 1 34.03 13.73 -40.58
N THR A 2 33.66 12.49 -40.26
CA THR A 2 32.31 11.95 -40.52
C THR A 2 31.58 11.82 -39.19
N THR A 3 30.54 12.63 -39.00
CA THR A 3 29.67 12.62 -37.83
C THR A 3 28.82 11.35 -37.86
N PHE A 4 29.08 10.42 -36.94
CA PHE A 4 28.30 9.20 -36.78
C PHE A 4 26.94 9.58 -36.17
N GLN A 5 25.89 9.70 -36.99
CA GLN A 5 24.53 9.81 -36.49
C GLN A 5 24.12 8.46 -35.91
N LYS A 6 24.09 8.37 -34.58
CA LYS A 6 23.51 7.22 -33.87
C LYS A 6 22.04 7.12 -34.28
N PRO A 7 21.57 5.97 -34.80
CA PRO A 7 20.16 5.81 -35.11
C PRO A 7 19.38 5.89 -33.80
N THR A 8 18.61 6.96 -33.60
CA THR A 8 17.70 7.09 -32.47
C THR A 8 16.56 6.10 -32.68
N ARG A 9 16.74 4.87 -32.19
CA ARG A 9 15.65 3.88 -32.15
C ARG A 9 14.52 4.48 -31.32
N PRO A 10 13.28 4.53 -31.82
CA PRO A 10 12.15 4.97 -31.00
C PRO A 10 12.07 4.06 -29.77
N PRO A 11 11.74 4.60 -28.58
CA PRO A 11 11.63 3.80 -27.38
C PRO A 11 10.61 2.67 -27.63
N THR A 12 11.09 1.43 -27.72
CA THR A 12 10.28 0.23 -27.93
C THR A 12 9.48 -0.17 -26.69
N ARG A 13 9.59 0.59 -25.59
CA ARG A 13 8.83 0.36 -24.37
C ARG A 13 7.42 0.88 -24.61
N ARG A 14 6.49 -0.03 -24.93
CA ARG A 14 5.05 0.27 -24.86
C ARG A 14 4.76 0.86 -23.47
N PRO A 15 3.88 1.87 -23.35
CA PRO A 15 3.30 2.20 -22.07
C PRO A 15 2.72 0.89 -21.52
N ARG A 16 3.27 0.39 -20.41
CA ARG A 16 2.63 -0.73 -19.72
C ARG A 16 1.32 -0.19 -19.21
N ASP A 17 0.22 -0.83 -19.59
CA ASP A 17 -1.09 -0.51 -19.05
C ASP A 17 -0.97 -0.48 -17.51
N PRO A 18 -1.58 0.53 -16.85
CA PRO A 18 -1.54 0.61 -15.40
C PRO A 18 -2.08 -0.71 -14.85
N ARG A 19 -1.19 -1.50 -14.24
CA ARG A 19 -1.62 -2.72 -13.58
C ARG A 19 -2.52 -2.28 -12.44
N PRO A 20 -3.77 -2.75 -12.35
CA PRO A 20 -4.63 -2.36 -11.26
C PRO A 20 -3.93 -2.74 -9.96
N ARG A 21 -3.63 -1.75 -9.12
CA ARG A 21 -3.16 -1.95 -7.74
C ARG A 21 -4.01 -3.06 -7.13
N GLY A 22 -3.39 -4.08 -6.55
CA GLY A 22 -4.10 -5.26 -6.09
C GLY A 22 -5.24 -4.81 -5.17
N PRO A 23 -6.52 -5.07 -5.50
CA PRO A 23 -7.65 -4.53 -4.72
C PRO A 23 -7.51 -4.95 -3.25
N TYR A 24 -6.96 -6.13 -3.02
CA TYR A 24 -6.69 -6.69 -1.70
C TYR A 24 -5.78 -5.82 -0.81
N ALA A 25 -4.73 -5.19 -1.36
CA ALA A 25 -3.82 -4.37 -0.55
C ALA A 25 -4.53 -3.11 -0.02
N MET A 26 -5.32 -2.45 -0.87
CA MET A 26 -6.10 -1.28 -0.48
C MET A 26 -7.24 -1.64 0.49
N TRP A 27 -7.86 -2.81 0.31
CA TRP A 27 -8.84 -3.34 1.27
C TRP A 27 -8.23 -3.61 2.65
N LEU A 28 -7.01 -4.15 2.71
CA LEU A 28 -6.30 -4.37 3.98
C LEU A 28 -6.02 -3.05 4.70
N VAL A 29 -5.58 -2.02 3.97
CA VAL A 29 -5.38 -0.68 4.55
C VAL A 29 -6.70 -0.10 5.07
N ALA A 30 -7.78 -0.17 4.28
CA ALA A 30 -9.09 0.33 4.69
C ALA A 30 -9.61 -0.38 5.94
N LEU A 31 -9.49 -1.71 5.99
CA LEU A 31 -9.89 -2.51 7.15
C LEU A 31 -9.05 -2.15 8.39
N ALA A 32 -7.74 -1.97 8.22
CA ALA A 32 -6.86 -1.58 9.31
C ALA A 32 -7.22 -0.21 9.88
N VAL A 33 -7.52 0.78 9.05
CA VAL A 33 -7.96 2.11 9.50
C VAL A 33 -9.28 2.02 10.28
N LEU A 34 -10.21 1.20 9.81
CA LEU A 34 -11.50 1.01 10.48
C LEU A 34 -11.32 0.38 11.87
N LEU A 35 -10.47 -0.64 11.97
CA LEU A 35 -10.13 -1.28 13.24
C LEU A 35 -9.36 -0.35 14.19
N LEU A 36 -8.45 0.48 13.67
CA LEU A 36 -7.73 1.49 14.47
C LEU A 36 -8.70 2.50 15.07
N SER A 37 -9.66 3.02 14.28
CA SER A 37 -10.69 3.94 14.78
C SER A 37 -11.56 3.30 15.86
N ALA A 38 -12.01 2.06 15.64
CA ALA A 38 -12.82 1.34 16.60
C ALA A 38 -12.03 1.03 17.89
N GLY A 39 -10.82 0.50 17.76
CA GLY A 39 -9.94 0.18 18.88
C GLY A 39 -9.59 1.42 19.70
N TYR A 40 -9.30 2.55 19.04
CA TYR A 40 -9.08 3.83 19.71
C TYR A 40 -10.31 4.28 20.50
N GLY A 41 -11.51 4.22 19.91
CA GLY A 41 -12.75 4.54 20.62
C GLY A 41 -12.96 3.69 21.88
N LEU A 42 -12.62 2.40 21.82
CA LEU A 42 -12.69 1.48 22.96
C LEU A 42 -11.66 1.83 24.04
N THR A 43 -10.43 2.24 23.68
CA THR A 43 -9.41 2.63 24.67
C THR A 43 -9.77 3.87 25.50
N LEU A 44 -10.68 4.70 24.99
CA LEU A 44 -11.16 5.88 25.72
C LEU A 44 -12.15 5.53 26.84
N VAL A 45 -12.68 4.30 26.86
CA VAL A 45 -13.61 3.82 27.88
C VAL A 45 -12.82 2.97 28.88
N PRO A 46 -12.64 3.43 30.14
CA PRO A 46 -11.76 2.77 31.11
C PRO A 46 -12.09 1.31 31.38
N GLU A 47 -13.37 0.95 31.36
CA GLU A 47 -13.89 -0.39 31.65
C GLU A 47 -13.51 -1.43 30.58
N ILE A 48 -13.17 -0.98 29.37
CA ILE A 48 -12.90 -1.84 28.21
C ILE A 48 -11.60 -1.45 27.50
N ALA A 49 -10.74 -0.67 28.16
CA ALA A 49 -9.51 -0.17 27.57
C ALA A 49 -8.57 -1.29 27.11
N ASP A 50 -8.52 -2.39 27.86
CA ASP A 50 -7.76 -3.59 27.51
C ASP A 50 -8.24 -4.22 26.19
N ILE A 51 -9.55 -4.21 25.94
CA ILE A 51 -10.14 -4.69 24.69
C ILE A 51 -9.75 -3.76 23.54
N GLY A 52 -9.77 -2.44 23.77
CA GLY A 52 -9.29 -1.47 22.78
C GLY A 52 -7.82 -1.70 22.39
N LEU A 53 -6.96 -1.98 23.37
CA LEU A 53 -5.56 -2.32 23.12
C LEU A 53 -5.39 -3.64 22.34
N LEU A 54 -6.17 -4.67 22.69
CA LEU A 54 -6.20 -5.94 21.97
C LEU A 54 -6.61 -5.79 20.50
N VAL A 55 -7.41 -4.78 20.15
CA VAL A 55 -7.80 -4.48 18.76
C VAL A 55 -6.77 -3.59 18.06
N LEU A 56 -6.19 -2.62 18.75
CA LEU A 56 -5.22 -1.67 18.19
C LEU A 56 -3.94 -2.35 17.68
N VAL A 57 -3.39 -3.29 18.43
CA VAL A 57 -2.14 -4.00 18.07
C VAL A 57 -2.27 -4.73 16.73
N PRO A 58 -3.24 -5.66 16.54
CA PRO A 58 -3.40 -6.35 15.26
C PRO A 58 -3.81 -5.39 14.14
N ALA A 59 -4.56 -4.32 14.42
CA ALA A 59 -4.91 -3.31 13.42
C ALA A 59 -3.67 -2.57 12.89
N GLY A 60 -2.72 -2.23 13.77
CA GLY A 60 -1.44 -1.64 13.37
C GLY A 60 -0.58 -2.59 12.52
N VAL A 61 -0.54 -3.88 12.87
CA VAL A 61 0.15 -4.90 12.05
C VAL A 61 -0.52 -5.03 10.68
N LEU A 62 -1.85 -5.08 10.63
CA LEU A 62 -2.60 -5.17 9.39
C LEU A 62 -2.35 -3.96 8.49
N LEU A 63 -2.26 -2.75 9.07
CA LEU A 63 -1.93 -1.53 8.35
C LEU A 63 -0.53 -1.62 7.74
N LEU A 64 0.46 -2.06 8.52
CA LEU A 64 1.84 -2.24 8.03
C LEU A 64 1.90 -3.22 6.85
N VAL A 65 1.19 -4.35 6.94
CA VAL A 65 1.12 -5.35 5.87
C VAL A 65 0.45 -4.78 4.63
N GLY A 66 -0.69 -4.09 4.79
CA GLY A 66 -1.41 -3.46 3.69
C GLY A 66 -0.56 -2.40 2.98
N LEU A 67 0.11 -1.53 3.74
CA LEU A 67 0.99 -0.50 3.19
C LEU A 67 2.20 -1.10 2.47
N ASN A 68 2.85 -2.10 3.06
CA ASN A 68 3.96 -2.81 2.40
C ASN A 68 3.52 -3.45 1.07
N ALA A 69 2.32 -4.05 1.03
CA ALA A 69 1.75 -4.58 -0.21
C ALA A 69 1.49 -3.48 -1.24
N THR A 70 0.94 -2.32 -0.83
CA THR A 70 0.73 -1.20 -1.75
C THR A 70 2.04 -0.62 -2.31
N VAL A 71 3.11 -0.56 -1.51
CA VAL A 71 4.43 -0.08 -1.96
C VAL A 71 5.05 -1.07 -2.95
N ARG A 72 4.94 -2.38 -2.70
CA ARG A 72 5.42 -3.41 -3.63
C ARG A 72 4.68 -3.34 -4.97
N ASP A 73 3.36 -3.20 -4.94
CA ASP A 73 2.55 -3.05 -6.15
C ASP A 73 3.01 -1.82 -6.98
N ASP A 74 3.36 -0.72 -6.32
CA ASP A 74 3.83 0.51 -6.97
C ASP A 74 5.22 0.30 -7.62
N LEU A 75 6.17 -0.31 -6.90
CA LEU A 75 7.51 -0.65 -7.41
C LEU A 75 7.45 -1.62 -8.60
N ASP A 76 6.54 -2.60 -8.56
CA ASP A 76 6.32 -3.55 -9.65
C ASP A 76 5.74 -2.89 -10.91
N THR A 77 5.07 -1.74 -10.78
CA THR A 77 4.59 -0.95 -11.92
C THR A 77 5.65 -0.03 -12.54
N GLU A 78 6.74 0.29 -11.83
CA GLU A 78 7.81 1.17 -12.33
C GLU A 78 8.91 0.44 -13.15
N GLY A 79 8.98 -0.90 -13.07
CA GLY A 79 9.94 -1.79 -13.79
C GLY A 79 9.49 -2.29 -15.18
#